data_AF-A0A317ISZ2-F1
#
_entry.id   AF-A0A317ISZ2-F1
#
_cell.length_a   1.000
_cell.length_b   1.000
_cell.length_c   1.000
_cell.angle_alpha   90.00
_cell.angle_beta   90.00
_cell.angle_gamma   90.00
#
_symmetry.space_group_name_H-M   'P 1'
#
loop_
_entity.id
_entity.type
_entity.pdbx_description
1 polymer ?
#
loop_
_entity_poly.entity_id
_entity_poly.type
_entity_poly.pdbx_seq_one_letter_code
_entity_poly.pdbx_strand_id
1 'polypeptide(L)'
;MIAYRPAFHLSERCQLLTVATALLLASGLPAFSKSEDFIMDTSGVGKTNGTIVSSDQFLELGVAGPNALRLEGEQSLRMGNLDRAITVLQRSVEMAPLDMDGRILYAEALEKKLMKQHEKDPILFNFLVKQWLFVFKKSEFPDQAMQGLQHVVNLTGTQPKRMESVPKFLNRVLLPEDGSTKVALGGAHPNSEEKSDEKKNQE
;
A
#
# COMPACT_ATOMS: atom_id res chain seq x y z
N MET A 1 -7.46 75.71 28.53
CA MET A 1 -6.43 74.79 27.98
C MET A 1 -6.82 73.36 28.32
N ILE A 2 -6.95 72.54 27.27
CA ILE A 2 -6.90 71.06 27.12
C ILE A 2 -6.23 70.35 28.34
N ALA A 3 -6.62 69.18 28.88
CA ALA A 3 -7.18 67.89 28.42
C ALA A 3 -7.68 67.11 29.68
N TYR A 4 -8.43 65.99 29.70
CA TYR A 4 -8.34 64.67 29.05
C TYR A 4 -9.62 63.83 29.35
N ARG A 5 -9.91 62.86 28.47
CA ARG A 5 -10.89 61.72 28.50
C ARG A 5 -10.97 60.92 29.83
N PRO A 6 -12.04 60.16 30.16
CA PRO A 6 -12.49 58.87 29.52
C PRO A 6 -14.05 58.73 29.48
N ALA A 7 -14.77 57.66 29.12
CA ALA A 7 -14.62 56.21 29.31
C ALA A 7 -15.65 55.48 28.39
N PHE A 8 -15.22 54.41 27.70
CA PHE A 8 -15.62 53.00 27.90
C PHE A 8 -17.09 52.60 27.59
N HIS A 9 -17.15 51.67 26.63
CA HIS A 9 -18.23 50.78 26.22
C HIS A 9 -19.07 50.21 27.38
N LEU A 10 -20.38 50.20 27.20
CA LEU A 10 -21.30 49.37 27.97
C LEU A 10 -21.97 48.35 27.03
N SER A 11 -21.74 47.08 27.34
CA SER A 11 -22.14 45.90 26.59
C SER A 11 -23.00 45.01 27.47
N GLU A 12 -24.32 44.92 27.30
CA GLU A 12 -25.16 43.86 27.88
C GLU A 12 -26.38 43.66 26.94
N ARG A 13 -26.44 42.62 26.11
CA ARG A 13 -26.90 41.24 26.35
C ARG A 13 -28.41 41.11 26.65
N CYS A 14 -28.96 39.99 26.15
CA CYS A 14 -30.31 39.41 26.31
C CYS A 14 -31.36 39.90 25.30
N GLN A 15 -31.55 39.23 24.15
CA GLN A 15 -32.20 37.91 23.92
C GLN A 15 -33.68 37.84 24.28
N LEU A 16 -34.45 37.38 23.28
CA LEU A 16 -35.66 36.53 23.28
C LEU A 16 -36.84 37.15 22.50
N LEU A 17 -37.07 36.75 21.24
CA LEU A 17 -37.86 35.60 20.76
C LEU A 17 -39.39 35.86 20.76
N THR A 18 -39.99 35.93 19.56
CA THR A 18 -41.32 35.40 19.15
C THR A 18 -41.81 36.14 17.88
N VAL A 19 -42.50 35.58 16.87
CA VAL A 19 -42.77 34.23 16.34
C VAL A 19 -43.58 34.48 15.04
N ALA A 20 -43.36 33.61 14.05
CA ALA A 20 -44.32 33.19 13.00
C ALA A 20 -44.64 34.06 11.75
N THR A 21 -44.53 33.33 10.62
CA THR A 21 -45.43 33.29 9.45
C THR A 21 -45.32 34.33 8.35
N ALA A 22 -44.54 34.00 7.31
CA ALA A 22 -44.96 34.16 5.92
C ALA A 22 -44.26 33.09 5.05
N LEU A 23 -44.73 31.85 5.16
CA LEU A 23 -44.47 30.80 4.19
C LEU A 23 -45.48 30.99 3.05
N LEU A 24 -45.03 31.49 1.89
CA LEU A 24 -45.55 31.19 0.54
C LEU A 24 -44.96 32.17 -0.47
N LEU A 25 -44.00 31.70 -1.26
CA LEU A 25 -44.06 31.71 -2.74
C LEU A 25 -42.72 31.17 -3.27
N ALA A 26 -42.72 29.86 -3.50
CA ALA A 26 -41.79 29.22 -4.40
C ALA A 26 -41.99 29.83 -5.80
N SER A 27 -41.01 30.60 -6.26
CA SER A 27 -40.75 30.79 -7.68
C SER A 27 -39.26 30.54 -7.88
N GLY A 28 -38.98 29.50 -8.67
CA GLY A 28 -37.66 28.93 -8.87
C GLY A 28 -36.65 29.98 -9.32
N LEU A 29 -35.67 30.23 -8.46
CA LEU A 29 -34.35 30.57 -8.95
C LEU A 29 -33.82 29.28 -9.60
N PRO A 30 -33.34 29.31 -10.85
CA PRO A 30 -32.61 28.17 -11.38
C PRO A 30 -31.41 27.98 -10.46
N ALA A 31 -31.40 26.87 -9.73
CA ALA A 31 -30.18 26.29 -9.23
C ALA A 31 -29.33 26.01 -10.47
N PHE A 32 -28.40 26.91 -10.77
CA PHE A 32 -27.48 26.76 -11.88
C PHE A 32 -26.70 25.46 -11.63
N SER A 33 -26.96 24.46 -12.47
CA SER A 33 -26.30 23.17 -12.43
C SER A 33 -24.81 23.37 -12.73
N LYS A 34 -24.01 22.88 -11.80
CA LYS A 34 -22.60 22.49 -11.91
C LYS A 34 -22.22 21.99 -13.31
N SER A 35 -21.19 22.58 -13.93
CA SER A 35 -20.11 21.88 -14.66
C SER A 35 -19.22 22.82 -15.49
N GLU A 36 -18.24 23.54 -14.93
CA GLU A 36 -17.10 24.05 -15.76
C GLU A 36 -15.74 24.12 -15.04
N ASP A 37 -15.63 24.02 -13.71
CA ASP A 37 -14.31 24.09 -13.05
C ASP A 37 -13.42 22.82 -13.20
N PHE A 38 -13.94 21.73 -13.77
CA PHE A 38 -13.20 20.46 -13.95
C PHE A 38 -12.68 20.23 -15.36
N ILE A 39 -13.08 21.05 -16.34
CA ILE A 39 -12.55 21.01 -17.71
C ILE A 39 -11.56 22.17 -17.85
N MET A 40 -10.46 22.10 -17.10
CA MET A 40 -9.33 22.99 -17.30
C MET A 40 -8.54 22.49 -18.51
N ASP A 41 -8.22 23.36 -19.47
CA ASP A 41 -7.31 23.02 -20.57
C ASP A 41 -5.91 22.76 -19.98
N THR A 42 -5.65 21.48 -19.69
CA THR A 42 -4.37 20.99 -19.16
C THR A 42 -3.34 20.80 -20.26
N SER A 43 -3.63 21.22 -21.50
CA SER A 43 -2.63 21.17 -22.57
C SER A 43 -1.36 21.97 -22.24
N GLY A 44 -1.38 22.89 -21.26
CA GLY A 44 -0.19 23.56 -20.74
C GLY A 44 0.37 22.98 -19.43
N VAL A 45 -0.34 22.05 -18.77
CA VAL A 45 0.01 21.51 -17.45
C VAL A 45 0.72 20.17 -17.61
N GLY A 46 1.94 20.04 -17.09
CA GLY A 46 2.74 18.80 -17.17
C GLY A 46 3.59 18.65 -18.44
N LYS A 47 3.60 19.64 -19.34
CA LYS A 47 4.57 19.69 -20.44
C LYS A 47 5.91 20.17 -19.91
N THR A 48 6.91 19.29 -19.88
CA THR A 48 8.30 19.68 -19.69
C THR A 48 8.81 20.29 -20.98
N ASN A 49 9.33 21.53 -20.93
CA ASN A 49 10.10 22.11 -22.06
C ASN A 49 11.48 21.44 -22.23
N GLY A 50 11.77 20.39 -21.47
CA GLY A 50 12.94 19.54 -21.59
C GLY A 50 12.55 18.16 -22.14
N THR A 51 13.52 17.53 -22.81
CA THR A 51 13.43 16.19 -23.40
C THR A 51 12.74 15.21 -22.45
N ILE A 52 11.67 14.56 -22.92
CA ILE A 52 11.01 13.47 -22.20
C ILE A 52 12.04 12.34 -22.08
N VAL A 53 12.63 12.17 -20.90
CA VAL A 53 13.56 11.07 -20.65
C VAL A 53 12.73 9.81 -20.42
N SER A 54 12.69 8.92 -21.40
CA SER A 54 12.07 7.60 -21.22
C SER A 54 12.96 6.71 -20.35
N SER A 55 12.37 5.73 -19.66
CA SER A 55 13.13 4.74 -18.90
C SER A 55 14.20 4.05 -19.75
N ASP A 56 13.94 3.87 -21.05
CA ASP A 56 14.89 3.30 -22.01
C ASP A 56 16.12 4.20 -22.21
N GLN A 57 15.94 5.53 -22.27
CA GLN A 57 17.06 6.48 -22.35
C GLN A 57 17.90 6.49 -21.06
N PHE A 58 17.27 6.26 -19.90
CA PHE A 58 18.02 6.15 -18.63
C PHE A 58 18.85 4.86 -18.58
N LEU A 59 18.35 3.75 -19.15
CA LEU A 59 19.08 2.49 -19.24
C LEU A 59 20.20 2.54 -20.30
N GLU A 60 20.00 3.28 -21.38
CA GLU A 60 20.96 3.48 -22.47
C GLU A 60 22.21 4.30 -22.04
N LEU A 61 22.08 5.15 -21.01
CA LEU A 61 23.18 5.93 -20.43
C LEU A 61 24.17 5.09 -19.59
N GLY A 62 23.99 3.77 -19.48
CA GLY A 62 25.00 2.84 -18.97
C GLY A 62 25.23 2.85 -17.44
N VAL A 63 24.47 3.64 -16.69
CA VAL A 63 24.51 3.65 -15.22
C VAL A 63 23.13 3.23 -14.70
N ALA A 64 22.88 1.93 -14.63
CA ALA A 64 21.67 1.38 -14.04
C ALA A 64 21.68 1.61 -12.52
N GLY A 65 21.28 2.81 -12.09
CA GLY A 65 21.07 3.13 -10.68
C GLY A 65 19.92 2.33 -10.07
N PRO A 66 19.84 2.24 -8.73
CA PRO A 66 18.82 1.44 -8.04
C PRO A 66 17.40 1.82 -8.48
N ASN A 67 17.08 3.11 -8.62
CA ASN A 67 15.76 3.56 -9.07
C ASN A 67 15.39 3.08 -10.48
N ALA A 68 16.34 3.00 -11.40
CA ALA A 68 16.07 2.53 -12.76
C ALA A 68 15.83 1.02 -12.81
N LEU A 69 16.62 0.27 -12.03
CA LEU A 69 16.39 -1.16 -11.82
C LEU A 69 15.01 -1.40 -11.19
N ARG A 70 14.61 -0.58 -10.22
CA ARG A 70 13.27 -0.63 -9.63
C ARG A 70 12.16 -0.44 -10.68
N LEU A 71 12.28 0.57 -11.54
CA LEU A 71 11.32 0.84 -12.61
C LEU A 71 11.27 -0.29 -13.66
N GLU A 72 12.43 -0.82 -14.07
CA GLU A 72 12.50 -1.96 -14.99
C GLU A 72 11.87 -3.23 -14.36
N GLY A 73 12.15 -3.48 -13.09
CA GLY A 73 11.56 -4.56 -12.31
C GLY A 73 10.04 -4.44 -12.22
N GLU A 74 9.53 -3.23 -11.94
CA GLU A 74 8.10 -2.94 -11.91
C GLU A 74 7.44 -3.21 -13.28
N GLN A 75 8.06 -2.71 -14.36
CA GLN A 75 7.55 -2.96 -15.70
C GLN A 75 7.56 -4.45 -16.04
N SER A 76 8.60 -5.18 -15.62
CA SER A 76 8.69 -6.63 -15.79
C SER A 76 7.58 -7.37 -15.03
N LEU A 77 7.21 -6.92 -13.82
CA LEU A 77 6.07 -7.45 -13.08
C LEU A 77 4.74 -7.22 -13.82
N ARG A 78 4.55 -6.03 -14.40
CA ARG A 78 3.34 -5.71 -15.19
C ARG A 78 3.24 -6.58 -16.45
N MET A 79 4.36 -6.88 -17.09
CA MET A 79 4.43 -7.77 -18.26
C MET A 79 4.30 -9.26 -17.89
N GLY A 80 4.27 -9.62 -16.60
CA GLY A 80 4.21 -11.01 -16.14
C GLY A 80 5.56 -11.75 -16.14
N ASN A 81 6.65 -11.06 -16.48
CA ASN A 81 8.01 -11.60 -16.54
C ASN A 81 8.63 -11.65 -15.13
N LEU A 82 8.18 -12.60 -14.31
CA LEU A 82 8.56 -12.69 -12.89
C LEU A 82 10.05 -12.94 -12.66
N ASP A 83 10.67 -13.85 -13.40
CA ASP A 83 12.09 -14.18 -13.16
C ASP A 83 13.00 -12.99 -13.47
N ARG A 84 12.71 -12.24 -14.54
CA ARG A 84 13.42 -11.00 -14.85
C ARG A 84 13.21 -9.97 -13.75
N ALA A 85 11.96 -9.77 -13.30
CA ALA A 85 11.66 -8.82 -12.25
C ALA A 85 12.47 -9.13 -10.97
N ILE A 86 12.52 -10.39 -10.55
CA ILE A 86 13.27 -10.81 -9.36
C ILE A 86 14.77 -10.49 -9.51
N THR A 87 15.39 -10.82 -10.64
CA THR A 87 16.83 -10.57 -10.85
C THR A 87 17.16 -9.08 -10.83
N VAL A 88 16.36 -8.26 -11.49
CA VAL A 88 16.60 -6.80 -11.59
C VAL A 88 16.34 -6.13 -10.23
N LEU A 89 15.25 -6.49 -9.54
CA LEU A 89 14.90 -5.95 -8.23
C LEU A 89 15.88 -6.38 -7.14
N GLN A 90 16.40 -7.61 -7.20
CA GLN A 90 17.46 -8.06 -6.29
C GLN A 90 18.66 -7.12 -6.38
N ARG A 91 19.14 -6.83 -7.60
CA ARG A 91 20.26 -5.91 -7.81
C ARG A 91 19.95 -4.51 -7.29
N SER A 92 18.72 -4.02 -7.49
CA SER A 92 18.26 -2.74 -6.93
C SER A 92 18.42 -2.68 -5.41
N VAL A 93 17.94 -3.72 -4.71
CA VAL A 93 18.00 -3.80 -3.24
C VAL A 93 19.43 -3.99 -2.73
N GLU A 94 20.28 -4.68 -3.48
CA GLU A 94 21.71 -4.81 -3.16
C GLU A 94 22.43 -3.45 -3.27
N MET A 95 22.07 -2.61 -4.24
CA MET A 95 22.64 -1.27 -4.42
C MET A 95 22.11 -0.26 -3.40
N ALA A 96 20.84 -0.36 -3.01
CA ALA A 96 20.19 0.54 -2.05
C ALA A 96 19.41 -0.27 -0.99
N PRO A 97 20.08 -0.82 0.03
CA PRO A 97 19.44 -1.72 0.99
C PRO A 97 18.43 -1.05 1.91
N LEU A 98 18.48 0.28 2.04
CA LEU A 98 17.55 1.08 2.83
C LEU A 98 16.41 1.67 2.00
N ASP A 99 16.38 1.43 0.69
CA ASP A 99 15.23 1.78 -0.15
C ASP A 99 14.09 0.79 0.14
N MET A 100 13.09 1.25 0.90
CA MET A 100 11.94 0.42 1.26
C MET A 100 11.06 0.12 0.05
N ASP A 101 10.89 1.07 -0.87
CA ASP A 101 10.02 0.89 -2.04
C ASP A 101 10.58 -0.21 -2.95
N GLY A 102 11.89 -0.18 -3.20
CA GLY A 102 12.58 -1.26 -3.93
C GLY A 102 12.47 -2.61 -3.23
N ARG A 103 12.58 -2.64 -1.89
CA ARG A 103 12.48 -3.89 -1.12
C ARG A 103 11.06 -4.45 -1.08
N ILE A 104 10.04 -3.60 -0.94
CA ILE A 104 8.63 -3.98 -1.00
C ILE A 104 8.35 -4.61 -2.36
N LEU A 105 8.74 -3.94 -3.44
CA LEU A 105 8.53 -4.44 -4.80
C LEU A 105 9.25 -5.77 -5.05
N TYR A 106 10.46 -5.93 -4.51
CA TYR A 106 11.19 -7.20 -4.54
C TYR A 106 10.48 -8.32 -3.77
N ALA A 107 10.00 -8.03 -2.56
CA ALA A 107 9.26 -8.99 -1.74
C ALA A 107 7.95 -9.41 -2.42
N GLU A 108 7.22 -8.48 -3.05
CA GLU A 108 6.03 -8.78 -3.85
C GLU A 108 6.34 -9.68 -5.05
N ALA A 109 7.47 -9.47 -5.73
CA ALA A 109 7.90 -10.31 -6.84
C ALA A 109 8.16 -11.76 -6.39
N LEU A 110 8.82 -11.94 -5.24
CA LEU A 110 9.07 -13.23 -4.63
C LEU A 110 7.78 -13.91 -4.14
N GLU A 111 6.86 -13.14 -3.56
CA GLU A 111 5.55 -13.64 -3.13
C GLU A 111 4.73 -14.15 -4.31
N LYS A 112 4.70 -13.41 -5.42
CA LYS A 112 4.09 -13.87 -6.68
C LYS A 112 4.74 -15.15 -7.20
N LYS A 113 6.05 -15.32 -7.05
CA LYS A 113 6.74 -16.56 -7.43
C LYS A 113 6.35 -17.72 -6.52
N LEU A 114 6.26 -17.49 -5.22
CA LEU A 114 5.83 -18.49 -4.24
C LEU A 114 4.37 -18.92 -4.47
N MET A 115 3.46 -17.99 -4.79
CA MET A 115 2.05 -18.30 -5.05
C MET A 115 1.83 -19.11 -6.34
N LYS A 116 2.74 -19.02 -7.32
CA LYS A 116 2.68 -19.84 -8.53
C LYS A 116 3.16 -21.28 -8.32
N GLN A 117 3.90 -21.56 -7.25
CA GLN A 117 4.40 -22.89 -6.95
C GLN A 117 3.31 -23.73 -6.27
N HIS A 118 3.16 -24.99 -6.68
CA HIS A 118 2.22 -25.93 -6.06
C HIS A 118 2.71 -26.37 -4.67
N GLU A 119 4.02 -26.62 -4.54
CA GLU A 119 4.69 -26.86 -3.26
C GLU A 119 5.54 -25.65 -2.90
N LYS A 120 5.32 -25.09 -1.70
CA LYS A 120 6.04 -23.91 -1.25
C LYS A 120 7.45 -24.31 -0.83
N ASP A 121 8.44 -23.81 -1.57
CA ASP A 121 9.85 -23.98 -1.20
C ASP A 121 10.12 -23.35 0.18
N PRO A 122 10.56 -24.15 1.18
CA PRO A 122 10.89 -23.64 2.51
C PRO A 122 11.93 -22.53 2.50
N ILE A 123 12.93 -22.61 1.62
CA ILE A 123 14.02 -21.62 1.54
C ILE A 123 13.47 -20.28 1.05
N LEU A 124 12.69 -20.32 -0.03
CA LEU A 124 12.05 -19.13 -0.58
C LEU A 124 11.06 -18.51 0.42
N PHE A 125 10.26 -19.33 1.10
CA PHE A 125 9.34 -18.88 2.14
C PHE A 125 10.09 -18.20 3.30
N ASN A 126 11.13 -18.84 3.82
CA ASN A 126 11.94 -18.31 4.91
C ASN A 126 12.58 -16.98 4.54
N PHE A 127 13.09 -16.88 3.31
CA PHE A 127 13.67 -15.65 2.80
C PHE A 127 12.62 -14.54 2.69
N LEU A 128 11.44 -14.84 2.13
CA LEU A 128 10.34 -13.88 1.98
C LEU A 128 9.87 -13.33 3.33
N VAL A 129 9.68 -14.18 4.33
CA VAL A 129 9.29 -13.77 5.70
C VAL A 129 10.34 -12.82 6.28
N LYS A 130 11.63 -13.08 6.08
CA LYS A 130 12.70 -12.19 6.52
C LYS A 130 12.65 -10.82 5.82
N GLN A 131 12.34 -10.78 4.53
CA GLN A 131 12.20 -9.52 3.79
C GLN A 131 11.05 -8.67 4.33
N TRP A 132 9.84 -9.24 4.45
CA TRP A 132 8.69 -8.50 4.97
C TRP A 132 8.83 -8.09 6.43
N LEU A 133 9.48 -8.92 7.25
CA LEU A 133 9.81 -8.57 8.62
C LEU A 133 10.81 -7.41 8.71
N PHE A 134 11.76 -7.36 7.78
CA PHE A 134 12.69 -6.23 7.68
C PHE A 134 11.93 -4.94 7.36
N VAL A 135 11.04 -4.94 6.36
CA VAL A 135 10.19 -3.79 6.02
C VAL A 135 9.39 -3.34 7.26
N PHE A 136 8.67 -4.24 7.92
CA PHE A 136 7.91 -3.91 9.13
C PHE A 136 8.74 -3.23 10.23
N LYS A 137 10.00 -3.65 10.41
CA LYS A 137 10.86 -3.15 11.49
C LYS A 137 11.71 -1.94 11.13
N LYS A 138 11.95 -1.70 9.84
CA LYS A 138 12.92 -0.71 9.36
C LYS A 138 12.31 0.39 8.49
N SER A 139 11.05 0.25 8.08
CA SER A 139 10.34 1.34 7.40
C SER A 139 10.25 2.58 8.27
N GLU A 140 10.54 3.72 7.65
CA GLU A 140 10.40 5.05 8.26
C GLU A 140 8.92 5.46 8.32
N PHE A 141 8.14 5.05 7.31
CA PHE A 141 6.74 5.39 7.18
C PHE A 141 5.82 4.31 7.79
N PRO A 142 4.80 4.69 8.60
CA PRO A 142 3.92 3.73 9.26
C PRO A 142 3.10 2.86 8.32
N ASP A 143 2.70 3.39 7.16
CA ASP A 143 1.94 2.68 6.13
C ASP A 143 2.74 1.52 5.53
N GLN A 144 4.00 1.75 5.16
CA GLN A 144 4.93 0.71 4.70
C GLN A 144 5.18 -0.34 5.79
N ALA A 145 5.34 0.10 7.04
CA ALA A 145 5.51 -0.82 8.16
C ALA A 145 4.27 -1.71 8.33
N MET A 146 3.07 -1.12 8.24
CA MET A 146 1.80 -1.86 8.32
C MET A 146 1.61 -2.80 7.13
N GLN A 147 2.02 -2.41 5.92
CA GLN A 147 2.04 -3.29 4.76
C GLN A 147 2.93 -4.51 5.03
N GLY A 148 4.17 -4.29 5.47
CA GLY A 148 5.08 -5.39 5.81
C GLY A 148 4.52 -6.31 6.90
N LEU A 149 3.89 -5.74 7.94
CA LEU A 149 3.23 -6.51 8.98
C LEU A 149 2.10 -7.39 8.43
N GLN A 150 1.25 -6.81 7.57
CA GLN A 150 0.14 -7.52 6.96
C GLN A 150 0.63 -8.72 6.16
N HIS A 151 1.66 -8.56 5.33
CA HIS A 151 2.24 -9.65 4.56
C HIS A 151 2.87 -10.73 5.46
N VAL A 152 3.59 -10.35 6.53
CA VAL A 152 4.10 -11.34 7.51
C VAL A 152 2.96 -12.16 8.11
N VAL A 153 1.87 -11.50 8.56
CA VAL A 153 0.73 -12.19 9.16
C VAL A 153 0.03 -13.10 8.15
N ASN A 154 -0.14 -12.64 6.91
CA ASN A 154 -0.76 -13.44 5.84
C ASN A 154 0.06 -14.69 5.50
N LEU A 155 1.39 -14.57 5.50
CA LEU A 155 2.29 -15.68 5.16
C LEU A 155 2.43 -16.69 6.30
N THR A 156 2.55 -16.23 7.55
CA THR A 156 2.88 -17.12 8.68
C THR A 156 1.69 -17.42 9.60
N GLY A 157 0.57 -16.72 9.46
CA GLY A 157 -0.60 -16.81 10.34
C GLY A 157 -0.38 -16.23 11.74
N THR A 158 0.77 -15.61 12.01
CA THR A 158 1.14 -15.15 13.36
C THR A 158 1.66 -13.72 13.37
N GLN A 159 1.14 -12.91 14.29
CA GLN A 159 1.61 -11.54 14.47
C GLN A 159 2.87 -11.48 15.36
N PRO A 160 3.90 -10.70 14.99
CA PRO A 160 5.04 -10.39 15.86
C PRO A 160 4.57 -9.64 17.13
N LYS A 161 5.03 -10.06 18.31
CA LYS A 161 4.71 -9.32 19.55
C LYS A 161 5.52 -8.02 19.62
N ARG A 162 4.96 -6.98 20.25
CA ARG A 162 5.61 -5.66 20.40
C ARG A 162 6.98 -5.73 21.08
N MET A 163 7.11 -6.59 22.11
CA MET A 163 8.34 -6.77 22.90
C MET A 163 9.12 -8.04 22.53
N GLU A 164 8.84 -8.66 21.38
CA GLU A 164 9.54 -9.84 20.91
C GLU A 164 10.73 -9.47 20.01
N SER A 165 11.85 -10.16 20.20
CA SER A 165 13.03 -9.99 19.35
C SER A 165 12.83 -10.67 18.00
N VAL A 166 13.44 -10.12 16.96
CA VAL A 166 13.39 -10.66 15.59
C VAL A 166 13.80 -12.15 15.53
N PRO A 167 14.91 -12.59 16.16
CA PRO A 167 15.30 -14.01 16.13
C PRO A 167 14.26 -14.93 16.80
N LYS A 168 13.66 -14.48 17.90
CA LYS A 168 12.64 -15.26 18.62
C LYS A 168 11.38 -15.42 17.78
N PHE A 169 10.97 -14.36 17.06
CA PHE A 169 9.86 -14.45 16.12
C PHE A 169 10.17 -15.41 14.96
N LEU A 170 11.35 -15.26 14.34
CA LEU A 170 11.77 -16.10 13.20
C LEU A 170 11.78 -17.59 13.57
N ASN A 171 12.33 -17.96 14.73
CA ASN A 171 12.35 -19.35 15.18
C ASN A 171 10.95 -19.98 15.34
N ARG A 172 9.88 -19.16 15.48
CA ARG A 172 8.50 -19.65 15.58
C ARG A 172 7.86 -19.90 14.21
N VAL A 173 8.28 -19.17 13.17
CA VAL A 173 7.56 -19.09 11.89
C VAL A 173 8.31 -19.69 10.72
N LEU A 174 9.64 -19.80 10.79
CA LEU A 174 10.45 -20.34 9.71
C LEU A 174 10.23 -21.85 9.59
N LEU A 175 10.17 -22.31 8.34
CA LEU A 175 10.10 -23.72 7.99
C LEU A 175 11.50 -24.35 8.05
N PRO A 176 11.65 -25.58 8.55
CA PRO A 176 12.92 -26.28 8.51
C PRO A 176 13.34 -26.55 7.06
N GLU A 177 14.58 -26.19 6.73
CA GLU A 177 15.14 -26.30 5.36
C GLU A 177 15.42 -27.77 4.98
N ASP A 178 15.53 -28.66 5.97
CA ASP A 178 15.79 -30.11 5.79
C ASP A 178 14.53 -30.94 5.49
N GLY A 179 13.38 -30.31 5.25
CA GLY A 179 12.12 -31.01 4.95
C GLY A 179 11.51 -31.81 6.13
N SER A 180 12.10 -31.74 7.33
CA SER A 180 11.63 -32.47 8.50
C SER A 180 10.68 -31.63 9.35
N THR A 181 9.41 -32.01 9.34
CA THR A 181 8.27 -31.59 10.19
C THR A 181 7.54 -30.29 9.84
N LYS A 182 6.22 -30.45 9.67
CA LYS A 182 5.22 -29.40 9.45
C LYS A 182 5.21 -28.46 10.67
N VAL A 183 5.72 -27.24 10.49
CA VAL A 183 5.43 -26.14 11.41
C VAL A 183 3.92 -25.95 11.41
N ALA A 184 3.32 -25.91 12.60
CA ALA A 184 1.90 -25.64 12.78
C ALA A 184 1.61 -24.19 12.34
N LEU A 185 1.40 -24.00 11.04
CA LEU A 185 0.82 -22.78 10.47
C LEU A 185 -0.57 -22.63 11.07
N GLY A 186 -0.70 -21.74 12.05
CA GLY A 186 -1.97 -21.43 12.69
C GLY A 186 -2.85 -20.67 11.71
N GLY A 187 -3.99 -21.25 11.36
CA GLY A 187 -5.08 -20.57 10.65
C GLY A 187 -5.26 -21.05 9.21
N ALA A 188 -5.85 -22.23 9.06
CA ALA A 188 -6.49 -22.62 7.81
C ALA A 188 -7.57 -21.57 7.44
N HIS A 189 -7.45 -20.96 6.27
CA HIS A 189 -8.64 -20.58 5.51
C HIS A 189 -9.19 -21.89 4.92
N PRO A 190 -10.34 -22.41 5.40
CA PRO A 190 -10.96 -23.55 4.76
C PRO A 190 -11.39 -23.12 3.36
N ASN A 191 -10.83 -23.81 2.37
CA ASN A 191 -11.33 -23.79 1.00
C ASN A 191 -12.78 -24.27 1.06
N SER A 192 -13.71 -23.49 0.51
CA SER A 192 -15.11 -23.87 0.37
C SER A 192 -15.25 -24.80 -0.82
N GLU A 193 -15.02 -26.09 -0.59
CA GLU A 193 -15.54 -27.16 -1.45
C GLU A 193 -16.37 -28.10 -0.59
N GLU A 194 -17.70 -27.97 -0.68
CA GLU A 194 -18.60 -29.13 -0.72
C GLU A 194 -20.03 -28.70 -1.09
N LYS A 195 -20.53 -29.19 -2.22
CA LYS A 195 -21.63 -30.18 -2.20
C LYS A 195 -21.93 -30.70 -3.60
N SER A 196 -21.49 -31.93 -3.82
CA SER A 196 -22.16 -32.91 -4.67
C SER A 196 -23.54 -33.22 -4.08
N ASP A 197 -24.61 -32.94 -4.83
CA ASP A 197 -25.92 -33.56 -4.61
C ASP A 197 -26.19 -34.53 -5.76
N GLU A 198 -25.91 -35.78 -5.48
CA GLU A 198 -26.40 -36.96 -6.17
C GLU A 198 -27.92 -37.05 -5.95
N LYS A 199 -28.71 -36.80 -7.00
CA LYS A 199 -30.11 -37.27 -7.06
C LYS A 199 -30.26 -38.34 -8.13
N LYS A 200 -30.14 -39.57 -7.65
CA LYS A 200 -30.70 -40.78 -8.26
C LYS A 200 -32.20 -40.80 -7.94
N ASN A 201 -33.06 -40.79 -8.96
CA ASN A 201 -34.27 -41.62 -9.05
C ASN A 201 -35.12 -41.28 -10.28
N GLN A 202 -35.48 -42.35 -11.03
CA GLN A 202 -36.80 -42.64 -11.62
C GLN A 202 -37.29 -41.61 -12.66
N GLU A 203 -37.42 -41.91 -13.95
CA GLU A 203 -38.13 -43.02 -14.63
C GLU A 203 -37.51 -43.33 -16.01
#